data_AF-H8GM50-F1
#
_entry.id   AF-H8GM50-F1
#
_cell.length_a   1.000
_cell.length_b   1.000
_cell.length_c   1.000
_cell.angle_alpha   90.00
_cell.angle_beta   90.00
_cell.angle_gamma   90.00
#
_symmetry.space_group_name_H-M   'P 1'
#
loop_
_entity.id
_entity.type
_entity.pdbx_description
1 polymer ?
#
loop_
_entity_poly.entity_id
_entity_poly.type
_entity_poly.pdbx_seq_one_letter_code
_entity_poly.pdbx_strand_id
1 'polypeptide(L)' 'MQEQPIGSLLTLLFALLVIILMSLYFRVYMDDERWEKFKAEHHCELRMSKTGTQRASWACDDGKTYFRWRQQR' A
#
# COMPACT_ATOMS: atom_id res chain seq x y z
N MET A 1 16.87 22.36 36.32
CA MET A 1 16.78 21.22 35.40
C MET A 1 17.39 21.67 34.08
N GLN A 2 18.58 21.19 33.73
CA GLN A 2 19.24 21.60 32.49
C GLN A 2 18.69 20.74 31.35
N GLU A 3 17.78 21.31 30.55
CA GLU A 3 17.31 20.66 29.33
C GLU A 3 18.51 20.48 28.39
N GLN A 4 18.77 19.24 27.98
CA GLN A 4 19.80 18.91 27.00
C GLN A 4 19.19 19.19 25.61
N PRO A 5 19.51 20.32 24.95
CA PRO A 5 18.82 20.76 23.72
C PRO A 5 18.96 19.75 22.58
N ILE A 6 20.04 18.97 22.60
CA ILE A 6 20.31 17.88 21.65
C ILE A 6 19.32 16.72 21.85
N GLY A 7 18.99 16.40 23.09
CA GLY A 7 18.03 15.34 23.40
C GLY A 7 16.64 15.69 22.86
N SER A 8 16.17 16.91 23.12
CA SER A 8 14.88 17.39 22.62
C SER A 8 14.83 17.41 21.09
N LEU A 9 15.91 17.83 20.42
CA LEU A 9 15.99 17.80 18.96
C LEU A 9 15.89 16.36 18.40
N LEU A 10 16.61 15.42 19.00
CA LEU A 10 16.56 14.01 18.59
C LEU A 10 15.16 13.41 18.78
N THR A 11 14.49 13.73 19.89
CA THR A 11 13.11 13.30 20.13
C THR A 11 12.15 13.84 19.07
N LEU A 12 12.28 15.12 18.69
CA LEU A 12 11.45 15.73 17.65
C LEU A 12 11.69 15.08 16.28
N LEU A 13 12.94 14.83 15.91
CA LEU A 13 13.28 14.16 14.65
C LEU A 13 12.74 12.72 14.62
N PHE A 14 12.85 12.00 15.73
CA PHE A 14 12.31 10.65 15.83
C PHE A 14 10.77 10.65 15.73
N ALA A 15 10.09 11.57 16.42
CA ALA A 15 8.64 11.72 16.31
C ALA A 15 8.22 12.03 14.86
N LEU A 16 8.93 12.92 14.18
CA LEU A 16 8.69 13.24 12.77
C LEU A 16 8.86 12.02 11.86
N LEU A 17 9.90 11.22 12.07
CA LEU A 17 10.13 9.97 11.34
C LEU A 17 8.96 8.99 11.52
N VAL A 18 8.49 8.81 12.76
CA VAL A 18 7.35 7.93 13.07
C VAL A 18 6.08 8.41 12.37
N ILE A 19 5.81 9.72 12.37
CA ILE A 19 4.65 10.29 11.67
C ILE A 19 4.72 10.02 10.15
N ILE A 20 5.90 10.18 9.54
CA ILE A 20 6.10 9.90 8.11
C ILE A 20 5.84 8.42 7.81
N LEU A 21 6.42 7.51 8.60
CA LEU A 21 6.24 6.08 8.42
C LEU A 21 4.77 5.66 8.58
N MET A 22 4.09 6.19 9.61
CA MET A 22 2.67 5.96 9.82
C MET A 22 1.83 6.48 8.65
N SER A 23 2.16 7.65 8.12
CA SER A 23 1.46 8.23 6.97
C SER A 23 1.62 7.38 5.71
N LEU A 24 2.84 6.86 5.47
CA LEU A 24 3.11 5.96 4.35
C LEU A 24 2.37 4.62 4.51
N TYR A 25 2.41 4.04 5.71
CA TYR A 25 1.68 2.81 6.03
C TYR A 25 0.19 2.99 5.79
N PHE A 26 -0.41 4.08 6.29
CA PHE A 26 -1.83 4.35 6.12
C PHE A 26 -2.23 4.50 4.65
N ARG A 27 -1.39 5.15 3.83
CA ARG A 27 -1.65 5.26 2.38
C ARG A 27 -1.69 3.89 1.69
N VAL A 28 -0.71 3.03 1.99
CA VAL A 28 -0.67 1.67 1.44
C VAL A 28 -1.87 0.86 1.93
N TYR A 29 -2.20 0.95 3.21
CA TYR A 29 -3.35 0.26 3.80
C TYR A 29 -4.67 0.67 3.13
N MET A 30 -4.89 1.97 2.93
CA MET A 30 -6.10 2.48 2.26
C MET A 30 -6.18 2.07 0.78
N ASP A 31 -5.04 2.00 0.09
CA ASP A 31 -4.98 1.52 -1.30
C ASP A 31 -5.33 0.04 -1.38
N ASP A 32 -4.78 -0.76 -0.47
CA ASP A 32 -5.09 -2.19 -0.35
C ASP A 32 -6.57 -2.42 -0.01
N GLU A 33 -7.13 -1.66 0.94
CA GLU A 33 -8.56 -1.75 1.28
C GLU A 33 -9.44 -1.39 0.07
N ARG A 34 -9.09 -0.35 -0.67
CA ARG A 34 -9.80 0.04 -1.90
C ARG A 34 -9.72 -1.05 -2.96
N TRP A 35 -8.56 -1.68 -3.12
CA TRP A 35 -8.37 -2.78 -4.05
C TRP A 35 -9.20 -4.01 -3.67
N GLU A 36 -9.25 -4.38 -2.39
CA GLU A 36 -10.08 -5.48 -1.92
C GLU A 36 -11.58 -5.20 -2.17
N LYS A 37 -12.03 -3.97 -1.92
CA LYS A 37 -13.41 -3.55 -2.23
C LYS A 37 -13.72 -3.64 -3.72
N PHE A 38 -12.82 -3.13 -4.57
CA PHE A 38 -12.96 -3.22 -6.04
C PHE A 38 -13.10 -4.67 -6.51
N LYS A 39 -12.27 -5.58 -6.00
CA LYS A 39 -12.36 -7.00 -6.35
C LYS A 39 -13.67 -7.64 -5.93
N ALA A 40 -14.17 -7.27 -4.74
CA ALA A 40 -15.43 -7.78 -4.23
C ALA A 40 -16.63 -7.26 -5.06
N GLU A 41 -16.60 -5.99 -5.46
CA GLU A 41 -17.66 -5.35 -6.26
C GLU A 41 -17.73 -5.91 -7.69
N HIS A 42 -16.58 -6.21 -8.30
CA HIS A 42 -16.47 -6.70 -9.68
C HIS A 42 -16.21 -8.21 -9.81
N HIS A 43 -16.47 -8.98 -8.75
CA HIS A 43 -16.31 -10.44 -8.70
C HIS A 43 -14.99 -10.95 -9.28
N CYS A 44 -13.89 -10.27 -8.94
CA CYS A 44 -12.60 -10.50 -9.58
C CYS A 44 -11.94 -11.82 -9.11
N GLU A 45 -11.64 -12.70 -10.06
CA GLU A 45 -10.94 -13.96 -9.83
C GLU A 45 -9.43 -13.84 -10.08
N LEU A 46 -8.62 -14.42 -9.19
CA LEU A 46 -7.18 -14.47 -9.35
C LEU A 46 -6.78 -15.42 -10.49
N ARG A 47 -6.06 -14.90 -11.48
CA ARG A 47 -5.41 -15.64 -12.56
C ARG A 47 -3.90 -15.58 -12.36
N MET A 48 -3.31 -16.72 -12.01
CA MET A 48 -1.86 -16.89 -11.92
C MET A 48 -1.35 -17.44 -13.25
N SER A 49 -0.44 -16.72 -13.91
CA SER A 49 0.27 -17.26 -15.08
C SER A 49 1.23 -18.37 -14.65
N LYS A 50 1.20 -19.52 -15.35
CA LYS A 50 2.08 -20.67 -15.09
C LYS A 50 3.52 -20.46 -15.55
N THR A 51 3.83 -19.38 -16.25
CA THR A 51 5.14 -19.12 -16.86
C THR A 51 5.94 -18.05 -16.10
N GLY A 52 6.92 -18.52 -15.31
CA GLY A 52 8.23 -17.90 -15.00
C GLY A 52 8.33 -16.54 -14.31
N THR A 53 7.33 -15.66 -14.45
CA THR A 53 7.26 -14.37 -13.75
C THR A 53 5.84 -14.20 -13.25
N GLN A 54 5.60 -14.63 -12.01
CA GLN A 54 4.29 -14.64 -11.37
C GLN A 54 3.73 -13.23 -11.23
N ARG A 55 3.09 -12.72 -12.28
CA ARG A 55 2.25 -11.53 -12.20
C ARG A 55 0.85 -12.02 -11.88
N ALA A 56 0.43 -11.80 -10.64
CA ALA A 56 -0.98 -11.96 -10.27
C ALA A 56 -1.81 -11.00 -11.13
N SER A 57 -2.76 -11.56 -11.87
CA SER A 57 -3.77 -10.80 -12.59
C SER A 57 -5.15 -11.18 -12.06
N TRP A 58 -6.11 -10.27 -12.20
CA TRP A 58 -7.47 -10.47 -11.74
C TRP A 58 -8.42 -10.32 -12.92
N ALA A 59 -9.14 -11.39 -13.25
CA ALA A 59 -10.18 -11.35 -14.27
C ALA A 59 -11.50 -11.02 -13.58
N CYS A 60 -12.14 -9.91 -13.96
CA CYS A 60 -13.36 -9.43 -13.34
C CYS A 60 -14.57 -9.65 -14.26
N ASP A 61 -15.77 -9.49 -13.73
CA ASP A 61 -17.04 -9.71 -14.43
C ASP A 61 -17.29 -8.73 -15.61
N ASP A 62 -16.58 -7.61 -15.63
CA ASP A 62 -16.55 -6.64 -16.73
C ASP A 62 -15.77 -7.12 -17.97
N GLY A 63 -15.21 -8.33 -17.92
CA GLY A 63 -14.42 -8.94 -18.99
C GLY A 63 -13.00 -8.39 -19.12
N LYS A 64 -12.57 -7.51 -18.21
CA LYS A 64 -11.21 -6.95 -18.19
C LYS A 64 -10.31 -7.71 -17.22
N THR A 65 -9.01 -7.61 -17.48
CA THR A 65 -7.97 -8.16 -16.60
C THR A 65 -7.18 -7.04 -15.95
N TYR A 66 -7.18 -7.02 -14.63
CA TYR A 66 -6.50 -6.02 -13.81
C TYR A 66 -5.19 -6.56 -13.24
N PHE A 67 -4.22 -5.68 -13.00
CA PHE A 67 -2.93 -6.00 -12.41
C PHE A 67 -2.64 -5.02 -11.27
N ARG A 68 -2.44 -5.52 -10.05
CA ARG A 68 -2.17 -4.69 -8.86
C ARG A 68 -0.99 -3.72 -9.03
N TRP A 69 0.01 -4.07 -9.84
CA TRP A 69 1.24 -3.27 -10.00
C TRP A 69 1.19 -2.19 -11.11
N ARG A 70 0.09 -2.04 -11.85
CA ARG A 70 0.01 -1.11 -13.00
C ARG A 70 -1.04 0.00 -12.90
N GLN A 71 -1.55 0.32 -11.71
CA GLN A 71 -2.39 1.51 -11.52
C GLN A 71 -1.61 2.78 -11.10
N GLN A 72 -0.28 2.74 -11.09
CA GLN A 72 0.53 3.97 -11.05
C GLN A 72 0.84 4.42 -12.49
N ARG A 73 -0.10 5.11 -13.14
CA ARG A 73 0.16 6.16 -14.14
C ARG A 73 -1.08 6.99 -14.37
#